data_AF-A0A8H8UFQ4-F1
#
_entry.id   AF-A0A8H8UFQ4-F1
#
_cell.length_a   1.000
_cell.length_b   1.000
_cell.length_c   1.000
_cell.angle_alpha   90.00
_cell.angle_beta   90.00
_cell.angle_gamma   90.00
#
_symmetry.space_group_name_H-M   'P 1'
#
loop_
_entity.id
_entity.type
_entity.pdbx_description
1 polymer ?
#
loop_
_entity_poly.entity_id
_entity_poly.type
_entity_poly.pdbx_seq_one_letter_code
_entity_poly.pdbx_strand_id
1 'polypeptide(L)'
;MLRKAFSDDSNFESNFYKLLTHDDCQSRHQIIEPEMLELNCPLDNGWHNSPNPQVSQNSWGLFGLLPLEVLHNILQDELDLHQLTKVRSVSRGLRSTVDALPSYSTIIKHSPSVLRALLSLETASSITCRMLYKWLCVPHCHRCRKFGAFFDVILCLRICYECFLTAPYCRTVSLQYAQTLAIVTAQDITNVGGVIARSIPGYYTPRTTPDRKRHRLVNLTCAFAAGEKAHGSLERTCELSDELYYSKLIEWRNQTSRWADANENIPEAERSRRPNRPKYMRSDRDLMERNPYRRMGIVAFPWFARDTRTVEWGMACQGCKNLFLSLDSSRLSPDEYSKIRFETHTLYNKQQYMLHFFNCAEAIDSFIDNYETKLATGVYLRTYPNSLCHLAGDLREHAYDEFSRRTPEKISSDRAGAAQRRARNIMVRRPYRRSRLGQNGTM
;
A
#
# COMPACT_ATOMS: atom_id res chain seq x y z
N MET A 1 -8.76 -24.81 17.47
CA MET A 1 -8.02 -26.09 17.45
C MET A 1 -6.62 -25.98 16.81
N LEU A 2 -6.38 -25.13 15.81
CA LEU A 2 -5.03 -24.91 15.23
C LEU A 2 -3.98 -24.30 16.19
N ARG A 3 -4.39 -23.50 17.19
CA ARG A 3 -3.47 -22.93 18.20
C ARG A 3 -2.72 -23.98 19.04
N LYS A 4 -3.29 -25.19 19.22
CA LYS A 4 -2.69 -26.25 20.05
C LYS A 4 -1.61 -27.07 19.35
N ALA A 5 -1.50 -26.98 18.02
CA ALA A 5 -0.47 -27.71 17.26
C ALA A 5 0.89 -27.01 17.28
N PHE A 6 0.92 -25.70 17.49
CA PHE A 6 2.12 -24.85 17.49
C PHE A 6 2.53 -24.36 18.88
N SER A 7 1.77 -24.68 19.94
CA SER A 7 1.93 -24.03 21.25
C SER A 7 3.12 -24.51 22.08
N ASP A 8 3.69 -25.67 21.78
CA ASP A 8 4.59 -26.36 22.72
C ASP A 8 6.07 -26.36 22.27
N ASP A 9 6.39 -25.85 21.08
CA ASP A 9 7.77 -25.81 20.58
C ASP A 9 8.04 -24.56 19.73
N SER A 10 8.65 -23.53 20.32
CA SER A 10 8.95 -22.26 19.65
C SER A 10 9.94 -22.41 18.48
N ASN A 11 10.78 -23.44 18.51
CA ASN A 11 11.70 -23.76 17.41
C ASN A 11 10.95 -24.29 16.19
N PHE A 12 9.90 -25.08 16.42
CA PHE A 12 9.06 -25.61 15.35
C PHE A 12 8.37 -24.51 14.55
N GLU A 13 7.71 -23.59 15.25
CA GLU A 13 6.97 -22.49 14.61
C GLU A 13 7.93 -21.59 13.80
N SER A 14 9.11 -21.30 14.35
CA SER A 14 10.15 -20.52 13.68
C SER A 14 10.65 -21.19 12.39
N ASN A 15 10.91 -22.51 12.44
CA ASN A 15 11.39 -23.27 11.29
C ASN A 15 10.31 -23.40 10.20
N PHE A 16 9.04 -23.56 10.57
CA PHE A 16 7.92 -23.63 9.62
C PHE A 16 7.84 -22.38 8.75
N TYR A 17 7.75 -21.20 9.37
CA TYR A 17 7.65 -19.95 8.60
C TYR A 17 8.94 -19.67 7.82
N LYS A 18 10.12 -19.92 8.40
CA LYS A 18 11.40 -19.69 7.73
C LYS A 18 11.56 -20.46 6.41
N LEU A 19 11.00 -21.67 6.32
CA LEU A 19 11.15 -22.53 5.13
C LEU A 19 10.06 -22.34 4.07
N LEU A 20 8.91 -21.76 4.44
CA LEU A 20 7.75 -21.61 3.55
C LEU A 20 7.46 -20.15 3.17
N THR A 21 8.17 -19.21 3.79
CA THR A 21 8.06 -17.78 3.52
C THR A 21 9.35 -17.23 2.95
N HIS A 22 9.28 -16.05 2.37
CA HIS A 22 10.48 -15.32 1.94
C HIS A 22 10.41 -13.85 2.33
N ASP A 23 11.58 -13.25 2.52
CA ASP A 23 11.73 -11.83 2.83
C ASP A 23 11.84 -10.94 1.60
N ASP A 24 12.31 -11.51 0.47
CA ASP A 24 12.48 -10.82 -0.80
C ASP A 24 11.14 -10.60 -1.51
N CYS A 25 10.37 -9.65 -0.98
CA CYS A 25 9.10 -9.25 -1.55
C CYS A 25 9.23 -7.84 -2.13
N GLN A 26 9.06 -7.70 -3.45
CA GLN A 26 9.09 -6.40 -4.14
C GLN A 26 8.11 -5.37 -3.55
N SER A 27 7.11 -5.81 -2.77
CA SER A 27 6.23 -4.91 -2.05
C SER A 27 6.93 -4.06 -0.99
N ARG A 28 8.05 -4.54 -0.44
CA ARG A 28 8.86 -3.84 0.57
C ARG A 28 9.95 -2.97 -0.04
N HIS A 29 10.15 -3.07 -1.35
CA HIS A 29 11.12 -2.27 -2.08
C HIS A 29 10.44 -1.12 -2.83
N GLN A 30 11.25 -0.12 -3.15
CA GLN A 30 10.85 1.06 -3.90
C GLN A 30 9.79 1.93 -3.19
N ILE A 31 9.57 1.68 -1.90
CA ILE A 31 8.78 2.53 -1.01
C ILE A 31 9.75 3.44 -0.24
N ILE A 32 9.25 4.21 0.72
CA ILE A 32 10.13 4.94 1.63
C ILE A 32 10.81 3.94 2.56
N GLU A 33 12.09 3.66 2.30
CA GLU A 33 12.90 2.74 3.08
C GLU A 33 13.48 3.43 4.33
N PRO A 34 13.66 2.71 5.46
CA PRO A 34 14.17 3.29 6.71
C PRO A 34 15.48 4.04 6.55
N GLU A 35 16.40 3.55 5.73
CA GLU A 35 17.72 4.11 5.47
C GLU A 35 17.61 5.51 4.83
N MET A 36 16.61 5.71 3.96
CA MET A 36 16.32 7.01 3.35
C MET A 36 15.86 8.03 4.41
N LEU A 37 15.21 7.57 5.47
CA LEU A 37 14.66 8.42 6.52
C LEU A 37 15.67 8.74 7.61
N GLU A 38 16.50 7.77 7.99
CA GLU A 38 17.48 7.94 9.06
C GLU A 38 18.54 8.98 8.71
N LEU A 39 18.92 9.06 7.45
CA LEU A 39 19.84 10.08 6.94
C LEU A 39 19.24 11.50 6.93
N ASN A 40 17.93 11.61 6.69
CA ASN A 40 17.27 12.91 6.48
C ASN A 40 16.53 13.44 7.70
N CYS A 41 16.15 12.56 8.65
CA CYS A 41 15.37 12.88 9.83
C CYS A 41 15.84 12.02 11.03
N PRO A 42 17.02 12.34 11.60
CA PRO A 42 17.48 11.68 12.81
C PRO A 42 16.54 12.03 13.96
N LEU A 43 16.03 11.00 14.63
CA LEU A 43 15.23 11.18 15.83
C LEU A 43 16.18 11.24 17.04
N ASP A 44 15.96 12.20 17.94
CA ASP A 44 16.72 12.35 19.20
C ASP A 44 16.29 11.32 20.27
N ASN A 45 15.33 10.45 19.96
CA ASN A 45 14.87 9.37 20.83
C ASN A 45 16.06 8.48 21.26
N GLY A 46 16.28 8.38 22.57
CA GLY A 46 17.33 7.55 23.17
C GLY A 46 18.70 8.23 23.32
N TRP A 47 18.93 9.42 22.73
CA TRP A 47 20.22 10.12 22.83
C TRP A 47 20.44 10.82 24.18
N HIS A 48 19.38 11.01 24.95
CA HIS A 48 19.41 11.70 26.24
C HIS A 48 19.08 10.79 27.42
N ASN A 49 19.24 9.47 27.25
CA ASN A 49 19.13 8.46 28.30
C ASN A 49 20.32 8.52 29.26
N SER A 50 20.71 9.70 29.74
CA SER A 50 21.57 9.78 30.92
C SER A 50 20.78 9.26 32.11
N PRO A 51 21.31 8.30 32.87
CA PRO A 51 20.69 7.81 34.10
C PRO A 51 20.91 8.88 35.17
N ASN A 52 20.14 9.97 35.11
CA ASN A 52 20.02 10.86 36.25
C ASN A 52 18.57 10.76 36.77
N PRO A 53 18.31 9.93 37.80
CA PRO A 53 16.99 9.66 38.33
C PRO A 53 16.29 10.88 38.93
N GLN A 54 16.97 12.03 38.99
CA GLN A 54 16.44 13.29 39.50
C GLN A 54 16.24 14.32 38.38
N VAL A 55 15.51 13.97 37.32
CA VAL A 55 14.79 15.02 36.58
C VAL A 55 13.73 15.54 37.55
N SER A 56 14.06 16.62 38.24
CA SER A 56 13.18 17.24 39.22
C SER A 56 11.82 17.50 38.59
N GLN A 57 10.74 17.19 39.32
CA GLN A 57 9.37 17.52 38.90
C GLN A 57 9.20 19.03 38.61
N ASN A 58 10.16 19.86 39.06
CA ASN A 58 10.27 21.28 38.71
C ASN A 58 10.51 21.55 37.21
N SER A 59 10.80 20.52 36.39
CA SER A 59 10.96 20.66 34.94
C SER A 59 9.63 20.79 34.15
N TRP A 60 8.48 20.68 34.82
CA TRP A 60 7.16 20.66 34.19
C TRP A 60 6.50 22.04 34.14
N GLY A 61 7.04 23.02 34.88
CA GLY A 61 6.40 24.32 35.04
C GLY A 61 4.96 24.17 35.52
N LEU A 62 4.05 24.98 34.97
CA LEU A 62 2.62 24.94 35.30
C LEU A 62 1.91 23.63 34.87
N PHE A 63 2.49 22.84 33.96
CA PHE A 63 1.89 21.55 33.56
C PHE A 63 1.91 20.52 34.68
N GLY A 64 2.78 20.70 35.68
CA GLY A 64 2.80 19.85 36.88
C GLY A 64 1.54 19.98 37.74
N LEU A 65 0.68 20.98 37.49
CA LEU A 65 -0.60 21.15 38.18
C LEU A 65 -1.72 20.27 37.60
N LEU A 66 -1.52 19.69 36.41
CA LEU A 66 -2.52 18.84 35.78
C LEU A 66 -2.42 17.41 36.32
N PRO A 67 -3.55 16.73 36.56
CA PRO A 67 -3.54 15.28 36.78
C PRO A 67 -2.85 14.55 35.62
N LEU A 68 -2.11 13.49 35.94
CA LEU A 68 -1.30 12.75 34.97
C LEU A 68 -2.15 12.22 33.80
N GLU A 69 -3.36 11.77 34.08
CA GLU A 69 -4.31 11.26 33.10
C GLU A 69 -4.74 12.36 32.12
N VAL A 70 -5.00 13.57 32.63
CA VAL A 70 -5.37 14.72 31.80
C VAL A 70 -4.21 15.09 30.88
N LEU A 71 -3.00 15.16 31.43
CA LEU A 71 -1.81 15.45 30.63
C LEU A 71 -1.57 14.35 29.57
N HIS A 72 -1.69 13.08 29.94
CA HIS A 72 -1.54 11.96 29.01
C HIS A 72 -2.59 11.98 27.88
N ASN A 73 -3.82 12.41 28.16
CA ASN A 73 -4.86 12.58 27.14
C ASN A 73 -4.51 13.74 26.20
N ILE A 74 -4.12 14.89 26.73
CA ILE A 74 -3.70 16.04 25.91
C ILE A 74 -2.55 15.64 24.98
N LEU A 75 -1.48 15.02 25.52
CA LEU A 75 -0.30 14.65 24.75
C LEU A 75 -0.58 13.57 23.68
N GLN A 76 -1.56 12.69 23.89
CA GLN A 76 -1.84 11.58 22.96
C GLN A 76 -2.96 11.86 21.95
N ASP A 77 -4.00 12.57 22.40
CA ASP A 77 -5.28 12.68 21.71
C ASP A 77 -5.51 14.07 21.11
N GLU A 78 -4.99 15.14 21.74
CA GLU A 78 -5.20 16.53 21.29
C GLU A 78 -4.05 17.09 20.45
N LEU A 79 -2.82 16.62 20.69
CA LEU A 79 -1.65 17.05 19.93
C LEU A 79 -1.40 16.17 18.71
N ASP A 80 -1.19 16.82 17.57
CA ASP A 80 -0.64 16.14 16.40
C ASP A 80 0.83 15.75 16.62
N LEU A 81 1.35 14.80 15.83
CA LEU A 81 2.72 14.30 16.03
C LEU A 81 3.79 15.37 15.82
N HIS A 82 3.53 16.39 14.99
CA HIS A 82 4.45 17.50 14.81
C HIS A 82 4.49 18.40 16.06
N GLN A 83 3.34 18.76 16.63
CA GLN A 83 3.23 19.47 17.90
C GLN A 83 3.83 18.67 19.05
N LEU A 84 3.58 17.36 19.11
CA LEU A 84 4.12 16.48 20.14
C LEU A 84 5.65 16.47 20.14
N THR A 85 6.28 16.38 18.96
CA THR A 85 7.76 16.47 18.85
C THR A 85 8.29 17.84 19.28
N LYS A 86 7.55 18.93 19.01
CA LYS A 86 7.91 20.27 19.53
C LYS A 86 7.81 20.33 21.04
N VAL A 87 6.70 19.88 21.65
CA VAL A 87 6.52 19.83 23.10
C VAL A 87 7.64 19.02 23.77
N ARG A 88 8.00 17.88 23.18
CA ARG A 88 9.12 17.02 23.61
C ARG A 88 10.48 17.73 23.58
N SER A 89 10.63 18.80 22.81
CA SER A 89 11.88 19.59 22.73
C SER A 89 11.93 20.78 23.71
N VAL A 90 10.82 21.14 24.37
CA VAL A 90 10.72 22.33 25.23
C VAL A 90 11.46 22.16 26.57
N SER A 91 11.31 21.01 27.23
CA SER A 91 11.97 20.74 28.51
C SER A 91 12.31 19.27 28.69
N ARG A 92 13.26 18.97 29.58
CA ARG A 92 13.66 17.57 29.90
C ARG A 92 12.51 16.78 30.53
N GLY A 93 11.68 17.45 31.34
CA GLY A 93 10.48 16.88 31.96
C GLY A 93 9.46 16.47 30.91
N LEU A 94 9.05 17.41 30.04
CA LEU A 94 8.12 17.11 28.94
C LEU A 94 8.66 16.03 28.00
N ARG A 95 9.98 16.04 27.74
CA ARG A 95 10.63 14.97 26.99
C ARG A 95 10.41 13.60 27.62
N SER A 96 10.77 13.48 28.91
CA SER A 96 10.60 12.25 29.69
C SER A 96 9.14 11.81 29.74
N THR A 97 8.19 12.74 29.93
CA THR A 97 6.76 12.44 29.95
C THR A 97 6.29 11.88 28.62
N VAL A 98 6.65 12.50 27.49
CA VAL A 98 6.27 12.01 26.16
C VAL A 98 6.92 10.66 25.87
N ASP A 99 8.19 10.48 26.22
CA ASP A 99 8.92 9.21 26.04
C ASP A 99 8.34 8.07 26.89
N ALA A 100 7.75 8.40 28.05
CA ALA A 100 7.08 7.46 28.94
C ALA A 100 5.65 7.08 28.49
N LEU A 101 5.05 7.80 27.52
CA LEU A 101 3.73 7.45 27.01
C LEU A 101 3.76 6.05 26.38
N PRO A 102 2.92 5.10 26.82
CA PRO A 102 2.96 3.73 26.28
C PRO A 102 2.74 3.66 24.77
N SER A 103 1.85 4.49 24.23
CA SER A 103 1.56 4.58 22.80
C SER A 103 2.77 5.07 22.01
N TYR A 104 3.36 6.19 22.43
CA TYR A 104 4.54 6.78 21.80
C TYR A 104 5.75 5.85 21.88
N SER A 105 6.04 5.32 23.07
CA SER A 105 7.13 4.37 23.30
C SER A 105 7.02 3.13 22.40
N THR A 106 5.81 2.58 22.26
CA THR A 106 5.57 1.42 21.38
C THR A 106 5.81 1.77 19.91
N ILE A 107 5.38 2.95 19.45
CA ILE A 107 5.61 3.43 18.07
C ILE A 107 7.10 3.58 17.81
N ILE A 108 7.83 4.27 18.69
CA ILE A 108 9.27 4.50 18.55
C ILE A 108 10.05 3.17 18.56
N LYS A 109 9.64 2.23 19.42
CA LYS A 109 10.30 0.93 19.54
C LYS A 109 10.11 0.05 18.31
N HIS A 110 8.91 0.05 17.72
CA HIS A 110 8.55 -0.96 16.70
C HIS A 110 8.43 -0.40 15.29
N SER A 111 8.24 0.91 15.13
CA SER A 111 8.14 1.56 13.83
C SER A 111 8.60 3.02 13.90
N PRO A 112 9.87 3.31 14.24
CA PRO A 112 10.37 4.69 14.24
C PRO A 112 10.32 5.32 12.84
N SER A 113 10.44 4.49 11.79
CA SER A 113 10.37 4.93 10.39
C SER A 113 9.05 5.61 10.02
N VAL A 114 7.90 5.22 10.61
CA VAL A 114 6.63 5.90 10.30
C VAL A 114 6.65 7.34 10.83
N LEU A 115 7.21 7.57 12.02
CA LEU A 115 7.31 8.91 12.59
C LEU A 115 8.28 9.76 11.77
N ARG A 116 9.44 9.20 11.39
CA ARG A 116 10.39 9.89 10.51
C ARG A 116 9.76 10.26 9.18
N ALA A 117 8.96 9.38 8.59
CA ALA A 117 8.28 9.64 7.33
C ALA A 117 7.24 10.73 7.47
N LEU A 118 6.38 10.68 8.49
CA LEU A 118 5.39 11.72 8.77
C LEU A 118 6.03 13.11 8.94
N LEU A 119 7.18 13.19 9.63
CA LEU A 119 7.93 14.44 9.78
C LEU A 119 8.60 14.89 8.48
N SER A 120 9.29 13.97 7.79
CA SER A 120 10.03 14.25 6.54
C SER A 120 9.12 14.63 5.38
N LEU A 121 7.91 14.07 5.34
CA LEU A 121 6.89 14.37 4.34
C LEU A 121 5.99 15.53 4.72
N GLU A 122 6.20 16.14 5.89
CA GLU A 122 5.43 17.27 6.40
C GLU A 122 3.93 16.92 6.58
N THR A 123 3.63 15.68 6.94
CA THR A 123 2.26 15.17 7.18
C THR A 123 1.97 14.82 8.64
N ALA A 124 2.94 15.02 9.55
CA ALA A 124 2.78 14.76 10.97
C ALA A 124 1.68 15.61 11.65
N SER A 125 1.22 16.71 11.03
CA SER A 125 0.11 17.53 11.53
C SER A 125 -1.27 16.92 11.29
N SER A 126 -1.40 15.90 10.44
CA SER A 126 -2.69 15.26 10.14
C SER A 126 -2.99 14.03 10.98
N ILE A 127 -2.15 13.71 11.97
CA ILE A 127 -2.31 12.50 12.79
C ILE A 127 -1.75 12.70 14.21
N THR A 128 -2.50 12.20 15.19
CA THR A 128 -2.10 12.20 16.61
C THR A 128 -1.37 10.91 16.99
N CYS A 129 -0.68 10.94 18.14
CA CYS A 129 -0.01 9.75 18.67
C CYS A 129 -0.99 8.60 18.92
N ARG A 130 -2.19 8.89 19.45
CA ARG A 130 -3.24 7.89 19.64
C ARG A 130 -3.66 7.25 18.33
N MET A 131 -3.91 8.04 17.30
CA MET A 131 -4.38 7.54 16.00
C MET A 131 -3.35 6.62 15.36
N LEU A 132 -2.08 7.02 15.37
CA LEU A 132 -1.00 6.18 14.84
C LEU A 132 -0.85 4.87 15.62
N TYR A 133 -0.92 4.93 16.95
CA TYR A 133 -0.90 3.73 17.79
C TYR A 133 -2.10 2.80 17.52
N LYS A 134 -3.31 3.35 17.32
CA LYS A 134 -4.48 2.57 16.93
C LYS A 134 -4.24 1.81 15.62
N TRP A 135 -3.64 2.45 14.62
CA TRP A 135 -3.28 1.80 13.36
C TRP A 135 -2.21 0.72 13.55
N LEU A 136 -1.24 0.94 14.43
CA LEU A 136 -0.22 -0.05 14.77
C LEU A 136 -0.85 -1.31 15.36
N CYS A 137 -1.93 -1.16 16.13
CA CYS A 137 -2.61 -2.27 16.81
C CYS A 137 -3.64 -3.02 15.94
N VAL A 138 -3.99 -2.50 14.76
CA VAL A 138 -4.95 -3.12 13.84
C VAL A 138 -4.17 -3.81 12.71
N PRO A 139 -4.35 -5.12 12.44
CA PRO A 139 -3.56 -5.81 11.42
C PRO A 139 -4.07 -5.58 9.99
N HIS A 140 -5.31 -5.10 9.84
CA HIS A 140 -6.03 -5.14 8.58
C HIS A 140 -5.89 -3.84 7.78
N CYS A 141 -5.80 -3.97 6.46
CA CYS A 141 -5.98 -2.88 5.52
C CYS A 141 -7.34 -2.21 5.75
N HIS A 142 -7.35 -0.88 5.75
CA HIS A 142 -8.55 -0.07 5.95
C HIS A 142 -9.71 -0.43 5.01
N ARG A 143 -9.40 -0.81 3.76
CA ARG A 143 -10.39 -1.11 2.73
C ARG A 143 -10.72 -2.59 2.58
N CYS A 144 -9.75 -3.40 2.18
CA CYS A 144 -9.99 -4.79 1.76
C CYS A 144 -9.86 -5.82 2.89
N ARG A 145 -9.48 -5.39 4.10
CA ARG A 145 -9.29 -6.23 5.29
C ARG A 145 -8.22 -7.32 5.19
N LYS A 146 -7.51 -7.49 4.06
CA LYS A 146 -6.22 -8.23 4.00
C LYS A 146 -5.20 -7.62 4.98
N PHE A 147 -4.10 -8.31 5.28
CA PHE A 147 -3.04 -7.72 6.10
C PHE A 147 -2.56 -6.39 5.51
N GLY A 148 -2.58 -5.33 6.31
CA GLY A 148 -2.09 -4.03 5.91
C GLY A 148 -0.62 -3.87 6.29
N ALA A 149 0.31 -4.39 5.48
CA ALA A 149 1.74 -4.32 5.81
C ALA A 149 2.38 -2.92 5.64
N PHE A 150 1.59 -1.92 5.24
CA PHE A 150 2.06 -0.59 4.92
C PHE A 150 1.21 0.48 5.58
N PHE A 151 1.80 1.67 5.72
CA PHE A 151 1.12 2.88 6.13
C PHE A 151 1.29 3.95 5.06
N ASP A 152 0.17 4.50 4.61
CA ASP A 152 0.14 5.66 3.73
C ASP A 152 0.23 6.91 4.61
N VAL A 153 1.37 7.61 4.58
CA VAL A 153 1.58 8.80 5.41
C VAL A 153 0.85 10.04 4.90
N ILE A 154 0.31 10.00 3.67
CA ILE A 154 -0.48 11.09 3.08
C ILE A 154 -1.95 10.93 3.51
N LEU A 155 -2.46 9.70 3.44
CA LEU A 155 -3.82 9.38 3.90
C LEU A 155 -3.92 9.13 5.41
N CYS A 156 -2.79 8.87 6.08
CA CYS A 156 -2.74 8.45 7.48
C CYS A 156 -3.54 7.16 7.75
N LEU A 157 -3.43 6.19 6.84
CA LEU A 157 -4.16 4.92 6.88
C LEU A 157 -3.25 3.70 6.73
N ARG A 158 -3.64 2.61 7.38
CA ARG A 158 -3.05 1.29 7.16
C ARG A 158 -3.61 0.63 5.90
N ILE A 159 -2.73 0.12 5.04
CA ILE A 159 -3.05 -0.33 3.68
C ILE A 159 -2.23 -1.56 3.29
N CYS A 160 -2.75 -2.37 2.36
CA CYS A 160 -2.02 -3.49 1.76
C CYS A 160 -1.38 -3.09 0.41
N TYR A 161 -0.49 -3.93 -0.10
CA TYR A 161 0.23 -3.72 -1.36
C TYR A 161 -0.70 -3.44 -2.54
N GLU A 162 -1.71 -4.29 -2.71
CA GLU A 162 -2.67 -4.17 -3.80
C GLU A 162 -3.46 -2.86 -3.71
N CYS A 163 -3.97 -2.50 -2.52
CA CYS A 163 -4.78 -1.30 -2.37
C CYS A 163 -4.01 -0.02 -2.72
N PHE A 164 -2.75 0.14 -2.29
CA PHE A 164 -2.05 1.39 -2.61
C PHE A 164 -1.66 1.49 -4.09
N LEU A 165 -1.52 0.35 -4.77
CA LEU A 165 -1.20 0.31 -6.19
C LEU A 165 -2.42 0.42 -7.11
N THR A 166 -3.58 -0.11 -6.71
CA THR A 166 -4.73 -0.22 -7.61
C THR A 166 -5.91 0.62 -7.17
N ALA A 167 -6.06 0.88 -5.87
CA ALA A 167 -7.28 1.53 -5.39
C ALA A 167 -7.29 3.01 -5.80
N PRO A 168 -8.40 3.50 -6.40
CA PRO A 168 -8.52 4.90 -6.79
C PRO A 168 -8.36 5.87 -5.62
N TYR A 169 -8.84 5.50 -4.42
CA TYR A 169 -8.75 6.35 -3.23
C TYR A 169 -7.33 6.44 -2.65
N CYS A 170 -6.41 5.53 -2.98
CA CYS A 170 -5.00 5.59 -2.61
C CYS A 170 -4.14 6.32 -3.66
N ARG A 171 -4.77 6.91 -4.68
CA ARG A 171 -4.02 7.45 -5.81
C ARG A 171 -3.36 8.77 -5.45
N THR A 172 -2.08 8.69 -5.15
CA THR A 172 -1.20 9.85 -4.96
C THR A 172 -0.71 10.39 -6.29
N VAL A 173 -0.80 11.71 -6.46
CA VAL A 173 -0.37 12.42 -7.67
C VAL A 173 0.43 13.67 -7.28
N SER A 174 1.13 14.26 -8.25
CA SER A 174 1.74 15.57 -8.04
C SER A 174 0.64 16.63 -7.85
N LEU A 175 0.91 17.61 -6.99
CA LEU A 175 -0.01 18.73 -6.75
C LEU A 175 -0.36 19.45 -8.05
N GLN A 176 0.62 19.71 -8.92
CA GLN A 176 0.38 20.38 -10.20
C GLN A 176 -0.63 19.60 -11.05
N TYR A 177 -0.50 18.27 -11.11
CA TYR A 177 -1.45 17.43 -11.84
C TYR A 177 -2.84 17.47 -11.22
N ALA A 178 -2.94 17.41 -9.89
CA ALA A 178 -4.20 17.49 -9.17
C ALA A 178 -4.94 18.82 -9.40
N GLN A 179 -4.21 19.94 -9.33
CA GLN A 179 -4.75 21.29 -9.55
C GLN A 179 -5.31 21.45 -10.97
N THR A 180 -4.62 20.88 -11.97
CA THR A 180 -5.13 20.88 -13.35
C THR A 180 -6.33 19.96 -13.50
N LEU A 181 -6.30 18.76 -12.91
CA LEU A 181 -7.35 17.77 -13.10
C LEU A 181 -8.67 18.15 -12.42
N ALA A 182 -8.60 18.77 -11.25
CA ALA A 182 -9.79 19.20 -10.50
C ALA A 182 -10.09 20.70 -10.64
N ILE A 183 -9.29 21.46 -11.40
CA ILE A 183 -9.43 22.92 -11.59
C ILE A 183 -9.50 23.63 -10.23
N VAL A 184 -8.47 23.42 -9.40
CA VAL A 184 -8.42 23.94 -8.03
C VAL A 184 -7.04 24.47 -7.67
N THR A 185 -7.01 25.33 -6.65
CA THR A 185 -5.78 25.79 -6.02
C THR A 185 -5.31 24.82 -4.93
N ALA A 186 -4.07 24.99 -4.48
CA ALA A 186 -3.59 24.26 -3.30
C ALA A 186 -4.41 24.59 -2.04
N GLN A 187 -4.91 25.83 -1.94
CA GLN A 187 -5.71 26.28 -0.81
C GLN A 187 -7.07 25.57 -0.77
N ASP A 188 -7.70 25.36 -1.92
CA ASP A 188 -8.98 24.64 -2.01
C ASP A 188 -8.84 23.20 -1.51
N ILE A 189 -7.73 22.53 -1.85
CA ILE A 189 -7.39 21.18 -1.38
C ILE A 189 -7.23 21.17 0.15
N THR A 190 -6.51 22.13 0.72
CA THR A 190 -6.36 22.21 2.19
C THR A 190 -7.68 22.57 2.89
N ASN A 191 -8.53 23.39 2.27
CA ASN A 191 -9.84 23.80 2.82
C ASN A 191 -10.85 22.65 2.94
N VAL A 192 -10.62 21.52 2.25
CA VAL A 192 -11.39 20.27 2.41
C VAL A 192 -10.68 19.24 3.30
N GLY A 193 -9.62 19.65 4.00
CA GLY A 193 -8.82 18.75 4.85
C GLY A 193 -7.82 17.88 4.07
N GLY A 194 -7.56 18.20 2.80
CA GLY A 194 -6.54 17.51 2.02
C GLY A 194 -5.11 17.84 2.51
N VAL A 195 -4.26 16.83 2.56
CA VAL A 195 -2.85 16.96 2.97
C VAL A 195 -1.97 17.15 1.74
N ILE A 196 -1.08 18.15 1.77
CA ILE A 196 -0.04 18.36 0.76
C ILE A 196 1.29 17.88 1.33
N ALA A 197 1.69 16.67 0.96
CA ALA A 197 2.95 16.08 1.38
C ALA A 197 4.13 16.56 0.53
N ARG A 198 5.34 16.49 1.07
CA ARG A 198 6.58 16.75 0.34
C ARG A 198 7.47 15.51 0.31
N SER A 199 7.55 14.84 -0.84
CA SER A 199 8.32 13.61 -0.98
C SER A 199 9.79 13.78 -0.60
N ILE A 200 10.45 12.69 -0.24
CA ILE A 200 11.90 12.64 -0.08
C ILE A 200 12.56 12.02 -1.33
N PRO A 201 13.83 12.35 -1.63
CA PRO A 201 14.58 11.68 -2.68
C PRO A 201 14.71 10.18 -2.42
N GLY A 202 14.75 9.35 -3.47
CA GLY A 202 14.87 7.91 -3.31
C GLY A 202 14.60 7.09 -4.57
N TYR A 203 14.66 5.78 -4.44
CA TYR A 203 14.36 4.83 -5.51
C TYR A 203 12.90 4.42 -5.43
N TYR A 204 12.04 5.00 -6.27
CA TYR A 204 10.60 4.70 -6.27
C TYR A 204 10.12 3.96 -7.51
N THR A 205 11.06 3.52 -8.34
CA THR A 205 10.80 2.74 -9.55
C THR A 205 11.90 1.69 -9.71
N PRO A 206 11.73 0.67 -10.57
CA PRO A 206 12.79 -0.29 -10.89
C PRO A 206 14.01 0.31 -11.60
N ARG A 207 14.08 1.63 -11.78
CA ARG A 207 15.20 2.31 -12.43
C ARG A 207 16.42 2.29 -11.50
N THR A 208 17.60 2.23 -12.12
CA THR A 208 18.89 2.28 -11.41
C THR A 208 19.26 3.67 -10.89
N THR A 209 18.55 4.72 -11.31
CA THR A 209 18.81 6.09 -10.88
C THR A 209 17.74 6.58 -9.89
N PRO A 210 18.13 7.22 -8.77
CA PRO A 210 17.19 7.72 -7.79
C PRO A 210 16.46 8.96 -8.30
N ASP A 211 15.21 9.15 -7.88
CA ASP A 211 14.54 10.44 -8.03
C ASP A 211 15.13 11.40 -7.00
N ARG A 212 15.88 12.40 -7.50
CA ARG A 212 16.53 13.42 -6.66
C ARG A 212 15.59 14.56 -6.28
N LYS A 213 14.43 14.68 -6.95
CA LYS A 213 13.53 15.81 -6.77
C LYS A 213 12.55 15.53 -5.63
N ARG A 214 12.36 16.55 -4.78
CA ARG A 214 11.24 16.57 -3.84
C ARG A 214 9.98 17.07 -4.55
N HIS A 215 8.96 16.23 -4.61
CA HIS A 215 7.68 16.54 -5.23
C HIS A 215 6.65 16.94 -4.18
N ARG A 216 5.75 17.85 -4.54
CA ARG A 216 4.54 18.12 -3.75
C ARG A 216 3.49 17.11 -4.17
N LEU A 217 3.01 16.31 -3.24
CA LEU A 217 2.11 15.20 -3.49
C LEU A 217 0.79 15.43 -2.76
N VAL A 218 -0.29 15.00 -3.40
CA VAL A 218 -1.63 15.02 -2.83
C VAL A 218 -2.37 13.75 -3.21
N ASN A 219 -3.34 13.37 -2.37
CA ASN A 219 -4.28 12.34 -2.74
C ASN A 219 -5.30 12.88 -3.75
N LEU A 220 -5.54 12.12 -4.83
CA LEU A 220 -6.41 12.53 -5.92
C LEU A 220 -7.87 12.70 -5.50
N THR A 221 -8.37 11.92 -4.53
CA THR A 221 -9.75 12.10 -4.07
C THR A 221 -9.94 13.40 -3.31
N CYS A 222 -8.92 13.88 -2.58
CA CYS A 222 -8.97 15.19 -1.95
C CYS A 222 -9.03 16.32 -2.99
N ALA A 223 -8.33 16.17 -4.12
CA ALA A 223 -8.39 17.13 -5.21
C ALA A 223 -9.79 17.18 -5.84
N PHE A 224 -10.40 16.02 -6.10
CA PHE A 224 -11.77 15.98 -6.62
C PHE A 224 -12.81 16.47 -5.62
N ALA A 225 -12.65 16.20 -4.31
CA ALA A 225 -13.52 16.76 -3.28
C ALA A 225 -13.40 18.29 -3.21
N ALA A 226 -12.19 18.83 -3.40
CA ALA A 226 -11.98 20.28 -3.51
C ALA A 226 -12.65 20.85 -4.77
N GLY A 227 -12.52 20.16 -5.90
CA GLY A 227 -13.17 20.53 -7.16
C GLY A 227 -14.70 20.54 -7.05
N GLU A 228 -15.28 19.49 -6.47
CA GLU A 228 -16.72 19.40 -6.23
C GLU A 228 -17.21 20.56 -5.34
N LYS A 229 -16.46 20.90 -4.28
CA LYS A 229 -16.77 22.06 -3.43
C LYS A 229 -16.64 23.39 -4.17
N ALA A 230 -15.67 23.54 -5.07
CA ALA A 230 -15.41 24.77 -5.82
C ALA A 230 -16.40 24.98 -6.99
N HIS A 231 -16.77 23.90 -7.67
CA HIS A 231 -17.55 23.92 -8.92
C HIS A 231 -18.99 23.43 -8.76
N GLY A 232 -19.39 23.06 -7.54
CA GLY A 232 -20.73 22.64 -7.16
C GLY A 232 -21.04 21.15 -7.41
N SER A 233 -20.36 20.50 -8.35
CA SER A 233 -20.50 19.06 -8.58
C SER A 233 -19.23 18.43 -9.17
N LEU A 234 -19.11 17.11 -9.01
CA LEU A 234 -18.05 16.32 -9.65
C LEU A 234 -18.17 16.32 -11.17
N GLU A 235 -19.39 16.33 -11.71
CA GLU A 235 -19.64 16.39 -13.16
C GLU A 235 -19.12 17.70 -13.74
N ARG A 236 -19.47 18.84 -13.10
CA ARG A 236 -18.99 20.15 -13.55
C ARG A 236 -17.47 20.27 -13.46
N THR A 237 -16.88 19.70 -12.43
CA THR A 237 -15.41 19.62 -12.30
C THR A 237 -14.78 18.87 -13.47
N CYS A 238 -15.36 17.73 -13.87
CA CYS A 238 -14.88 16.93 -15.00
C CYS A 238 -15.02 17.69 -16.33
N GLU A 239 -16.15 18.37 -16.57
CA GLU A 239 -16.38 19.19 -17.76
C GLU A 239 -15.32 20.28 -17.89
N LEU A 240 -15.08 21.07 -16.83
CA LEU A 240 -14.08 22.13 -16.82
C LEU A 240 -12.65 21.58 -17.03
N SER A 241 -12.37 20.41 -16.46
CA SER A 241 -11.10 19.69 -16.67
C SER A 241 -10.89 19.31 -18.13
N ASP A 242 -11.94 18.78 -18.78
CA ASP A 242 -11.91 18.38 -20.17
C ASP A 242 -11.82 19.61 -21.10
N GLU A 243 -12.56 20.68 -20.83
CA GLU A 243 -12.47 21.96 -21.55
C GLU A 243 -11.03 22.51 -21.51
N LEU A 244 -10.41 22.55 -20.32
CA LEU A 244 -9.02 22.98 -20.17
C LEU A 244 -8.05 22.04 -20.92
N TYR A 245 -8.25 20.73 -20.81
CA TYR A 245 -7.43 19.73 -21.48
C TYR A 245 -7.46 19.90 -23.00
N TYR A 246 -8.67 19.97 -23.60
CA TYR A 246 -8.81 20.10 -25.05
C TYR A 246 -8.28 21.45 -25.55
N SER A 247 -8.53 22.54 -24.82
CA SER A 247 -7.98 23.86 -25.14
C SER A 247 -6.45 23.82 -25.21
N LYS A 248 -5.79 23.24 -24.20
CA LYS A 248 -4.32 23.11 -24.16
C LYS A 248 -3.76 22.12 -25.18
N LEU A 249 -4.54 21.08 -25.54
CA LEU A 249 -4.17 20.15 -26.60
C LEU A 249 -4.19 20.80 -27.98
N ILE A 250 -5.20 21.63 -28.25
CA ILE A 250 -5.29 22.40 -29.50
C ILE A 250 -4.14 23.41 -29.56
N GLU A 251 -3.88 24.15 -28.47
CA GLU A 251 -2.77 25.10 -28.40
C GLU A 251 -1.42 24.44 -28.73
N TRP A 252 -1.12 23.31 -28.09
CA TRP A 252 0.12 22.58 -28.34
C TRP A 252 0.20 22.01 -29.77
N ARG A 253 -0.91 21.49 -30.32
CA ARG A 253 -0.96 21.00 -31.71
C ARG A 253 -0.67 22.14 -32.69
N ASN A 254 -1.29 23.30 -32.49
CA ASN A 254 -1.06 24.48 -33.33
C ASN A 254 0.39 24.95 -33.27
N GLN A 255 0.99 25.00 -32.08
CA GLN A 255 2.41 25.31 -31.91
C GLN A 255 3.32 24.29 -32.60
N THR A 256 2.98 23.00 -32.50
CA THR A 256 3.74 21.92 -33.12
C THR A 256 3.65 21.97 -34.65
N SER A 257 2.48 22.33 -35.20
CA SER A 257 2.30 22.53 -36.65
C SER A 257 3.14 23.71 -37.13
N ARG A 258 3.03 24.87 -36.48
CA ARG A 258 3.84 26.06 -36.82
C ARG A 258 5.33 25.79 -36.74
N TRP A 259 5.76 25.01 -35.74
CA TRP A 259 7.14 24.56 -35.63
C TRP A 259 7.52 23.64 -36.80
N ALA A 260 6.66 22.71 -37.22
CA ALA A 260 6.95 21.83 -38.35
C ALA A 260 7.11 22.63 -39.64
N ASP A 261 6.17 23.55 -39.93
CA ASP A 261 6.20 24.41 -41.12
C ASP A 261 7.46 25.28 -41.15
N ALA A 262 7.83 25.87 -40.01
CA ALA A 262 9.03 26.72 -39.89
C ALA A 262 10.35 25.94 -40.05
N ASN A 263 10.36 24.61 -39.89
CA ASN A 263 11.57 23.79 -39.93
C ASN A 263 11.59 22.79 -41.11
N GLU A 264 10.60 22.80 -42.01
CA GLU A 264 10.43 21.82 -43.10
C GLU A 264 11.68 21.72 -43.99
N ASN A 265 12.27 22.88 -44.32
CA ASN A 265 13.44 22.99 -45.21
C ASN A 265 14.72 23.40 -44.49
N ILE A 266 14.74 23.35 -43.16
CA ILE A 266 15.93 23.69 -42.36
C ILE A 266 16.71 22.40 -42.04
N PRO A 267 18.04 22.36 -42.23
CA PRO A 267 18.88 21.25 -41.81
C PRO A 267 18.69 20.92 -40.32
N GLU A 268 18.69 19.64 -39.95
CA GLU A 268 18.33 19.21 -38.59
C GLU A 268 19.16 19.88 -37.48
N ALA A 269 20.44 20.16 -37.75
CA ALA A 269 21.34 20.84 -36.82
C ALA A 269 20.94 22.30 -36.50
N GLU A 270 20.19 22.94 -37.40
CA GLU A 270 19.76 24.35 -37.29
C GLU A 270 18.29 24.47 -36.84
N ARG A 271 17.57 23.35 -36.72
CA ARG A 271 16.16 23.36 -36.33
C ARG A 271 16.00 23.89 -34.92
N SER A 272 14.99 24.75 -34.76
CA SER A 272 14.57 25.20 -33.44
C SER A 272 14.04 24.02 -32.61
N ARG A 273 14.05 24.14 -31.27
CA ARG A 273 13.53 23.08 -30.40
C ARG A 273 12.03 22.89 -30.58
N ARG A 274 11.61 21.64 -30.81
CA ARG A 274 10.19 21.27 -30.88
C ARG A 274 9.45 21.66 -29.59
N PRO A 275 8.25 22.25 -29.68
CA PRO A 275 7.43 22.55 -28.52
C PRO A 275 7.20 21.32 -27.64
N ASN A 276 7.51 21.44 -26.36
CA ASN A 276 7.28 20.36 -25.40
C ASN A 276 5.79 20.12 -25.23
N ARG A 277 5.39 18.84 -25.18
CA ARG A 277 4.04 18.47 -24.76
C ARG A 277 3.80 18.98 -23.33
N PRO A 278 2.68 19.67 -23.04
CA PRO A 278 2.39 20.18 -21.71
C PRO A 278 2.46 19.05 -20.67
N LYS A 279 3.24 19.25 -19.61
CA LYS A 279 3.51 18.24 -18.56
C LYS A 279 2.26 17.79 -17.80
N TYR A 280 1.20 18.60 -17.82
CA TYR A 280 -0.07 18.36 -17.16
C TYR A 280 -1.13 17.77 -18.08
N MET A 281 -0.80 17.43 -19.34
CA MET A 281 -1.74 16.68 -20.17
C MET A 281 -2.09 15.37 -19.46
N ARG A 282 -3.40 15.15 -19.27
CA ARG A 282 -3.99 13.93 -18.76
C ARG A 282 -3.31 12.75 -19.47
N SER A 283 -2.43 12.05 -18.75
CA SER A 283 -1.95 10.75 -19.20
C SER A 283 -3.05 9.79 -18.80
N ASP A 284 -3.80 9.30 -19.78
CA ASP A 284 -4.84 8.28 -19.53
C ASP A 284 -4.25 7.02 -18.88
N ARG A 285 -2.92 6.84 -18.99
CA ARG A 285 -2.20 5.79 -18.32
C ARG A 285 -1.60 6.31 -17.03
N ASP A 286 -2.19 5.87 -15.91
CA ASP A 286 -1.61 6.00 -14.57
C ASP A 286 -0.26 5.27 -14.45
N LEU A 287 0.03 4.33 -15.36
CA LEU A 287 1.22 3.46 -15.34
C LEU A 287 1.37 2.59 -14.07
N MET A 288 0.38 2.61 -13.16
CA MET A 288 0.26 1.80 -11.95
C MET A 288 1.61 1.65 -11.21
N GLU A 289 2.23 0.47 -11.14
CA GLU A 289 3.47 0.35 -10.34
C GLU A 289 4.68 1.06 -10.95
N ARG A 290 4.64 1.42 -12.23
CA ARG A 290 5.68 2.27 -12.84
C ARG A 290 5.50 3.73 -12.46
N ASN A 291 4.40 4.09 -11.80
CA ASN A 291 4.19 5.42 -11.25
C ASN A 291 4.88 5.56 -9.89
N PRO A 292 5.97 6.34 -9.80
CA PRO A 292 6.69 6.51 -8.53
C PRO A 292 5.82 7.14 -7.44
N TYR A 293 4.85 7.98 -7.81
CA TYR A 293 4.02 8.69 -6.84
C TYR A 293 3.17 7.75 -5.98
N ARG A 294 2.86 6.53 -6.46
CA ARG A 294 2.15 5.51 -5.67
C ARG A 294 2.97 4.95 -4.50
N ARG A 295 4.29 5.16 -4.50
CA ARG A 295 5.20 4.62 -3.48
C ARG A 295 5.84 5.71 -2.62
N MET A 296 5.88 6.95 -3.11
CA MET A 296 6.47 8.11 -2.44
C MET A 296 5.74 8.58 -1.17
N GLY A 297 4.65 7.94 -0.76
CA GLY A 297 3.95 8.18 0.51
C GLY A 297 3.78 6.93 1.35
N ILE A 298 4.49 5.85 1.02
CA ILE A 298 4.28 4.52 1.60
C ILE A 298 5.49 4.13 2.44
N VAL A 299 5.26 3.68 3.67
CA VAL A 299 6.28 3.06 4.53
C VAL A 299 5.84 1.67 4.96
N ALA A 300 6.80 0.78 5.19
CA ALA A 300 6.54 -0.50 5.85
C ALA A 300 6.02 -0.25 7.27
N PHE A 301 4.97 -0.97 7.65
CA PHE A 301 4.29 -0.73 8.92
C PHE A 301 3.81 -2.03 9.56
N PRO A 302 4.34 -2.40 10.73
CA PRO A 302 4.04 -3.68 11.32
C PRO A 302 2.70 -3.66 12.06
N TRP A 303 2.23 -4.83 12.45
CA TRP A 303 1.13 -4.98 13.39
C TRP A 303 1.69 -5.30 14.78
N PHE A 304 1.29 -4.53 15.79
CA PHE A 304 1.57 -4.80 17.19
C PHE A 304 0.37 -5.49 17.82
N ALA A 305 0.53 -6.77 18.17
CA ALA A 305 -0.47 -7.55 18.88
C ALA A 305 -0.42 -7.20 20.36
N ARG A 306 -1.47 -6.53 20.86
CA ARG A 306 -1.50 -6.03 22.25
C ARG A 306 -1.57 -7.14 23.30
N ASP A 307 -2.24 -8.23 22.96
CA ASP A 307 -2.43 -9.40 23.81
C ASP A 307 -1.12 -10.15 24.07
N THR A 308 -0.32 -10.35 23.02
CA THR A 308 0.96 -11.07 23.10
C THR A 308 2.17 -10.16 23.25
N ARG A 309 1.99 -8.84 23.07
CA ARG A 309 3.08 -7.84 22.95
C ARG A 309 4.11 -8.20 21.86
N THR A 310 3.66 -8.85 20.79
CA THR A 310 4.50 -9.23 19.65
C THR A 310 4.27 -8.33 18.45
N VAL A 311 5.25 -8.30 17.56
CA VAL A 311 5.22 -7.50 16.32
C VAL A 311 5.28 -8.43 15.13
N GLU A 312 4.42 -8.18 14.14
CA GLU A 312 4.42 -8.91 12.87
C GLU A 312 4.54 -7.95 11.69
N TRP A 313 5.54 -8.16 10.84
CA TRP A 313 5.77 -7.38 9.61
C TRP A 313 5.09 -7.96 8.37
N GLY A 314 4.42 -9.09 8.54
CA GLY A 314 3.84 -9.88 7.45
C GLY A 314 4.85 -10.81 6.79
N MET A 315 4.34 -11.85 6.14
CA MET A 315 5.12 -12.89 5.47
C MET A 315 4.60 -13.08 4.05
N ALA A 316 5.51 -13.27 3.09
CA ALA A 316 5.17 -13.61 1.72
C ALA A 316 5.34 -15.12 1.49
N CYS A 317 4.56 -15.71 0.59
CA CYS A 317 4.58 -17.15 0.35
C CYS A 317 5.67 -17.56 -0.66
N GLN A 318 6.54 -18.50 -0.28
CA GLN A 318 7.57 -19.04 -1.16
C GLN A 318 6.97 -19.79 -2.36
N GLY A 319 5.86 -20.49 -2.18
CA GLY A 319 5.12 -21.15 -3.27
C GLY A 319 4.64 -20.16 -4.32
N CYS A 320 3.98 -19.07 -3.90
CA CYS A 320 3.55 -18.01 -4.82
C CYS A 320 4.73 -17.37 -5.58
N LYS A 321 5.88 -17.16 -4.90
CA LYS A 321 7.10 -16.66 -5.55
C LYS A 321 7.61 -17.62 -6.62
N ASN A 322 7.69 -18.91 -6.32
CA ASN A 322 8.17 -19.92 -7.25
C ASN A 322 7.27 -19.99 -8.49
N LEU A 323 5.95 -20.01 -8.28
CA LEU A 323 4.97 -19.95 -9.36
C LEU A 323 5.19 -18.70 -10.23
N PHE A 324 5.35 -17.53 -9.63
CA PHE A 324 5.59 -16.31 -10.40
C PHE A 324 6.88 -16.37 -11.25
N LEU A 325 7.94 -16.99 -10.72
CA LEU A 325 9.22 -17.14 -11.42
C LEU A 325 9.16 -18.21 -12.53
N SER A 326 8.32 -19.23 -12.40
CA SER A 326 8.18 -20.30 -13.40
C SER A 326 7.22 -19.95 -14.54
N LEU A 327 6.45 -18.87 -14.41
CA LEU A 327 5.43 -18.50 -15.39
C LEU A 327 6.01 -17.79 -16.61
N ASP A 328 5.59 -18.26 -17.78
CA ASP A 328 5.75 -17.53 -19.04
C ASP A 328 4.64 -16.47 -19.16
N SER A 329 4.98 -15.22 -18.84
CA SER A 329 4.06 -14.08 -18.89
C SER A 329 3.37 -13.88 -20.25
N SER A 330 3.95 -14.39 -21.35
CA SER A 330 3.37 -14.28 -22.69
C SER A 330 2.13 -15.16 -22.91
N ARG A 331 1.93 -16.17 -22.04
CA ARG A 331 0.83 -17.15 -22.13
C ARG A 331 -0.35 -16.83 -21.23
N LEU A 332 -0.26 -15.78 -20.43
CA LEU A 332 -1.29 -15.38 -19.49
C LEU A 332 -2.11 -14.22 -20.04
N SER A 333 -3.41 -14.23 -19.77
CA SER A 333 -4.20 -13.01 -19.96
C SER A 333 -3.71 -11.92 -18.98
N PRO A 334 -3.91 -10.63 -19.31
CA PRO A 334 -3.56 -9.53 -18.41
C PRO A 334 -4.13 -9.68 -17.00
N ASP A 335 -5.37 -10.15 -16.89
CA ASP A 335 -6.06 -10.33 -15.59
C ASP A 335 -5.44 -11.46 -14.76
N GLU A 336 -5.09 -12.59 -15.40
CA GLU A 336 -4.40 -13.71 -14.73
C GLU A 336 -3.02 -13.31 -14.24
N TYR A 337 -2.25 -12.62 -15.09
CA TYR A 337 -0.92 -12.11 -14.71
C TYR A 337 -1.01 -11.15 -13.51
N SER A 338 -1.94 -10.19 -13.55
CA SER A 338 -2.16 -9.26 -12.44
C SER A 338 -2.52 -9.98 -11.14
N LYS A 339 -3.42 -10.97 -11.20
CA LYS A 339 -3.82 -11.75 -10.02
C LYS A 339 -2.63 -12.47 -9.39
N ILE A 340 -1.89 -13.27 -10.15
CA ILE A 340 -0.75 -14.05 -9.66
C ILE A 340 0.31 -13.12 -9.08
N ARG A 341 0.54 -11.99 -9.74
CA ARG A 341 1.50 -10.99 -9.27
C ARG A 341 1.10 -10.36 -7.93
N PHE A 342 -0.17 -10.01 -7.74
CA PHE A 342 -0.62 -9.50 -6.44
C PHE A 342 -0.59 -10.57 -5.35
N GLU A 343 -0.90 -11.83 -5.66
CA GLU A 343 -0.77 -12.94 -4.72
C GLU A 343 0.69 -13.15 -4.28
N THR A 344 1.63 -13.06 -5.22
CA THR A 344 3.09 -13.14 -4.95
C THR A 344 3.58 -12.02 -4.02
N HIS A 345 2.97 -10.84 -4.11
CA HIS A 345 3.31 -9.69 -3.28
C HIS A 345 2.36 -9.46 -2.10
N THR A 346 1.43 -10.39 -1.87
CA THR A 346 0.55 -10.31 -0.70
C THR A 346 1.34 -10.74 0.53
N LEU A 347 1.31 -9.88 1.54
CA LEU A 347 1.85 -10.16 2.86
C LEU A 347 0.72 -10.63 3.77
N TYR A 348 1.03 -11.57 4.65
CA TYR A 348 0.08 -12.17 5.59
C TYR A 348 0.62 -12.08 7.02
N ASN A 349 -0.23 -11.79 8.00
CA ASN A 349 0.12 -12.08 9.40
C ASN A 349 0.15 -13.62 9.61
N LYS A 350 0.65 -14.09 10.77
CA LYS A 350 0.77 -15.53 11.07
C LYS A 350 -0.52 -16.31 10.85
N GLN A 351 -1.63 -15.81 11.39
CA GLN A 351 -2.93 -16.46 11.26
C GLN A 351 -3.42 -16.53 9.82
N GLN A 352 -3.28 -15.44 9.07
CA GLN A 352 -3.69 -15.37 7.67
C GLN A 352 -2.78 -16.20 6.77
N TYR A 353 -1.48 -16.29 7.09
CA TYR A 353 -0.54 -17.11 6.36
C TYR A 353 -0.91 -18.59 6.48
N MET A 354 -1.23 -19.05 7.69
CA MET A 354 -1.68 -20.43 7.90
C MET A 354 -2.92 -20.75 7.05
N LEU A 355 -3.89 -19.84 6.99
CA LEU A 355 -5.07 -20.00 6.12
C LEU A 355 -4.71 -20.00 4.64
N HIS A 356 -3.75 -19.16 4.22
CA HIS A 356 -3.27 -19.14 2.84
C HIS A 356 -2.54 -20.44 2.48
N PHE A 357 -1.66 -20.95 3.34
CA PHE A 357 -0.88 -22.17 3.14
C PHE A 357 -1.79 -23.36 2.78
N PHE A 358 -2.86 -23.60 3.54
CA PHE A 358 -3.79 -24.70 3.26
C PHE A 358 -4.59 -24.54 1.96
N ASN A 359 -4.59 -23.36 1.35
CA ASN A 359 -5.30 -23.07 0.10
C ASN A 359 -4.35 -22.78 -1.07
N CYS A 360 -3.03 -22.90 -0.87
CA CYS A 360 -2.03 -22.59 -1.88
C CYS A 360 -1.36 -23.89 -2.33
N ALA A 361 -1.77 -24.41 -3.50
CA ALA A 361 -1.22 -25.64 -4.07
C ALA A 361 0.31 -25.58 -4.14
N GLU A 362 0.86 -24.48 -4.66
CA GLU A 362 2.31 -24.27 -4.79
C GLU A 362 3.05 -24.30 -3.45
N ALA A 363 2.42 -23.81 -2.37
CA ALA A 363 3.02 -23.86 -1.04
C ALA A 363 2.99 -25.27 -0.46
N ILE A 364 1.93 -26.02 -0.74
CA ILE A 364 1.76 -27.43 -0.33
C ILE A 364 2.73 -28.31 -1.11
N ASP A 365 2.81 -28.16 -2.44
CA ASP A 365 3.72 -28.92 -3.30
C ASP A 365 5.17 -28.65 -2.89
N SER A 366 5.54 -27.38 -2.68
CA SER A 366 6.85 -27.02 -2.12
C SER A 366 7.11 -27.61 -0.72
N PHE A 367 6.06 -27.83 0.07
CA PHE A 367 6.13 -28.52 1.36
C PHE A 367 6.39 -30.02 1.19
N ILE A 368 5.66 -30.68 0.31
CA ILE A 368 5.76 -32.11 0.03
C ILE A 368 7.11 -32.45 -0.62
N ASP A 369 7.56 -31.68 -1.62
CA ASP A 369 8.81 -31.92 -2.34
C ASP A 369 10.05 -31.84 -1.42
N ASN A 370 9.96 -31.05 -0.35
CA ASN A 370 11.03 -30.87 0.63
C ASN A 370 10.71 -31.53 1.98
N TYR A 371 9.78 -32.49 2.00
CA TYR A 371 9.24 -33.04 3.24
C TYR A 371 10.32 -33.68 4.13
N GLU A 372 11.25 -34.45 3.56
CA GLU A 372 12.32 -35.10 4.32
C GLU A 372 13.29 -34.08 4.93
N THR A 373 13.69 -33.06 4.18
CA THR A 373 14.51 -31.95 4.68
C THR A 373 13.79 -31.18 5.77
N LYS A 374 12.47 -30.95 5.61
CA LYS A 374 11.63 -30.27 6.60
C LYS A 374 11.49 -31.08 7.88
N LEU A 375 11.29 -32.40 7.78
CA LEU A 375 11.32 -33.33 8.92
C LEU A 375 12.65 -33.30 9.66
N ALA A 376 13.78 -33.30 8.94
CA ALA A 376 15.11 -33.21 9.53
C ALA A 376 15.33 -31.88 10.29
N THR A 377 14.68 -30.80 9.86
CA THR A 377 14.64 -29.51 10.57
C THR A 377 13.54 -29.42 11.64
N GLY A 378 12.85 -30.53 11.92
CA GLY A 378 11.82 -30.63 12.95
C GLY A 378 10.45 -30.09 12.54
N VAL A 379 10.17 -29.84 11.25
CA VAL A 379 8.88 -29.34 10.75
C VAL A 379 8.01 -30.50 10.27
N TYR A 380 6.81 -30.67 10.84
CA TYR A 380 5.87 -31.77 10.57
C TYR A 380 4.40 -31.31 10.67
N LEU A 381 3.54 -31.72 9.75
CA LEU A 381 2.10 -31.49 9.88
C LEU A 381 1.49 -32.61 10.73
N ARG A 382 0.99 -32.31 11.94
CA ARG A 382 0.20 -33.27 12.71
C ARG A 382 -1.24 -33.29 12.19
N THR A 383 -1.62 -34.37 11.50
CA THR A 383 -3.03 -34.69 11.26
C THR A 383 -3.63 -35.21 12.57
N TYR A 384 -4.54 -34.45 13.19
CA TYR A 384 -5.26 -34.94 14.38
C TYR A 384 -6.40 -35.87 13.95
N PRO A 385 -6.50 -37.10 14.49
CA PRO A 385 -7.50 -38.07 14.06
C PRO A 385 -8.96 -37.64 14.24
N ASN A 386 -9.24 -36.62 15.08
CA ASN A 386 -10.60 -36.21 15.44
C ASN A 386 -10.89 -34.71 15.25
N SER A 387 -10.08 -33.97 14.47
CA SER A 387 -10.49 -32.62 14.06
C SER A 387 -11.42 -32.72 12.85
N LEU A 388 -12.61 -32.13 12.93
CA LEU A 388 -13.61 -31.98 11.85
C LEU A 388 -13.12 -31.11 10.67
N CYS A 389 -11.86 -31.27 10.25
CA CYS A 389 -11.38 -30.91 8.94
C CYS A 389 -11.43 -32.19 8.11
N HIS A 390 -12.29 -32.26 7.09
CA HIS A 390 -12.42 -33.39 6.17
C HIS A 390 -11.18 -33.56 5.26
N LEU A 391 -10.02 -33.84 5.86
CA LEU A 391 -8.86 -34.43 5.22
C LEU A 391 -8.45 -35.61 6.10
N ALA A 392 -9.32 -36.63 6.11
CA ALA A 392 -9.01 -37.94 6.66
C ALA A 392 -8.30 -38.74 5.57
N GLY A 393 -7.02 -39.05 5.80
CA GLY A 393 -6.17 -39.83 4.90
C GLY A 393 -4.75 -39.29 4.93
N ASP A 394 -3.78 -40.20 4.90
CA ASP A 394 -2.36 -39.89 4.79
C ASP A 394 -2.13 -38.88 3.65
N LEU A 395 -1.33 -37.83 3.88
CA LEU A 395 -1.07 -36.75 2.91
C LEU A 395 -0.52 -37.30 1.57
N ARG A 396 0.10 -38.49 1.60
CA ARG A 396 0.56 -39.22 0.42
C ARG A 396 -0.56 -39.90 -0.36
N GLU A 397 -1.63 -40.37 0.29
CA GLU A 397 -2.72 -41.10 -0.37
C GLU A 397 -3.68 -40.16 -1.11
N HIS A 398 -3.97 -38.96 -0.58
CA HIS A 398 -4.82 -37.98 -1.28
C HIS A 398 -4.14 -37.36 -2.51
N ALA A 399 -2.82 -37.13 -2.45
CA ALA A 399 -2.07 -36.59 -3.59
C ALA A 399 -2.00 -37.59 -4.77
N TYR A 400 -1.97 -38.90 -4.49
CA TYR A 400 -1.92 -39.95 -5.52
C TYR A 400 -3.30 -40.33 -6.08
N ASP A 401 -4.36 -40.30 -5.26
CA ASP A 401 -5.70 -40.75 -5.68
C ASP A 401 -6.44 -39.71 -6.55
N GLU A 402 -6.12 -38.41 -6.39
CA GLU A 402 -6.63 -37.37 -7.30
C GLU A 402 -5.83 -37.27 -8.61
N PHE A 403 -4.54 -37.67 -8.59
CA PHE A 403 -3.68 -37.74 -9.77
C PHE A 403 -4.07 -38.91 -10.71
N SER A 404 -4.51 -40.04 -10.14
CA SER A 404 -4.85 -41.25 -10.93
C SER A 404 -6.20 -41.16 -11.66
N ARG A 405 -7.06 -40.16 -11.36
CA ARG A 405 -8.37 -39.99 -12.01
C ARG A 405 -8.40 -38.92 -13.11
N ARG A 406 -7.33 -38.17 -13.31
CA ARG A 406 -7.25 -37.11 -14.32
C ARG A 406 -6.33 -37.52 -15.46
N THR A 407 -6.86 -38.35 -16.37
CA THR A 407 -6.21 -38.52 -17.68
C THR A 407 -6.32 -37.20 -18.47
N PRO A 408 -5.32 -36.86 -19.31
CA PRO A 408 -5.28 -35.59 -20.07
C PRO A 408 -6.55 -35.31 -20.89
N GLU A 409 -7.26 -36.37 -21.30
CA GLU A 409 -8.46 -36.29 -22.12
C GLU A 409 -9.69 -35.70 -21.38
N LYS A 410 -9.80 -35.90 -20.05
CA LYS A 410 -10.93 -35.37 -19.24
C LYS A 410 -10.80 -33.88 -18.90
N ILE A 411 -9.59 -33.32 -18.89
CA ILE A 411 -9.35 -31.89 -18.62
C ILE A 411 -9.91 -31.01 -19.77
N SER A 412 -9.96 -31.53 -21.00
CA SER A 412 -10.53 -30.80 -22.14
C SER A 412 -12.06 -30.82 -22.15
N SER A 413 -12.70 -31.93 -21.76
CA SER A 413 -14.17 -32.06 -21.73
C SER A 413 -14.81 -31.28 -20.58
N ASP A 414 -14.16 -31.22 -19.41
CA ASP A 414 -14.69 -30.51 -18.24
C ASP A 414 -14.55 -28.98 -18.37
N ARG A 415 -13.52 -28.49 -19.06
CA ARG A 415 -13.39 -27.06 -19.40
C ARG A 415 -14.44 -26.62 -20.44
N ALA A 416 -14.77 -27.45 -21.42
CA ALA A 416 -15.85 -27.18 -22.37
C ALA A 416 -17.24 -27.20 -21.71
N GLY A 417 -17.49 -28.16 -20.80
CA GLY A 417 -18.75 -28.26 -20.06
C GLY A 417 -18.96 -27.19 -18.99
N ALA A 418 -17.88 -26.65 -18.39
CA ALA A 418 -17.94 -25.51 -17.47
C ALA A 418 -18.11 -24.17 -18.20
N ALA A 419 -17.52 -24.03 -19.40
CA ALA A 419 -17.71 -22.86 -20.26
C ALA A 419 -19.14 -22.77 -20.82
N GLN A 420 -19.74 -23.88 -21.26
CA GLN A 420 -21.15 -23.92 -21.71
C GLN A 420 -22.15 -23.65 -20.58
N ARG A 421 -21.87 -24.10 -19.34
CA ARG A 421 -22.71 -23.79 -18.17
C ARG A 421 -22.60 -22.33 -17.73
N ARG A 422 -21.42 -21.69 -17.87
CA ARG A 422 -21.26 -20.23 -17.66
C ARG A 422 -21.91 -19.39 -18.77
N ALA A 423 -21.89 -19.85 -20.02
CA ALA A 423 -22.56 -19.16 -21.13
C ALA A 423 -24.11 -19.16 -21.00
N ARG A 424 -24.72 -20.25 -20.49
CA ARG A 424 -26.17 -20.30 -20.23
C ARG A 424 -26.63 -19.36 -19.10
N ASN A 425 -25.80 -19.12 -18.09
CA ASN A 425 -26.13 -18.21 -16.98
C ASN A 425 -25.87 -16.71 -17.29
N ILE A 426 -25.25 -16.40 -18.43
CA ILE A 426 -25.02 -15.01 -18.90
C ILE A 426 -26.16 -14.54 -19.84
N MET A 427 -27.01 -15.44 -20.35
CA MET A 427 -28.13 -15.08 -21.25
C MET A 427 -29.42 -14.59 -20.55
N VAL A 428 -29.43 -14.41 -19.22
CA VAL A 428 -30.56 -13.78 -18.49
C VAL A 428 -30.17 -12.41 -17.97
N ARG A 429 -29.66 -11.54 -18.84
CA ARG A 429 -29.73 -10.07 -18.66
C ARG A 429 -30.00 -9.43 -20.01
N ARG A 430 -31.24 -8.96 -20.19
CA ARG A 430 -31.71 -8.27 -21.40
C ARG A 430 -30.79 -7.09 -21.75
N PRO A 431 -30.39 -6.91 -23.00
CA PRO A 431 -29.64 -5.74 -23.43
C PRO A 431 -30.51 -4.49 -23.43
N TYR A 432 -30.00 -3.41 -22.85
CA TYR A 432 -30.54 -2.06 -22.88
C TYR A 432 -30.59 -1.58 -24.35
N ARG A 433 -31.81 -1.34 -24.87
CA ARG A 433 -32.05 -0.81 -26.22
C ARG A 433 -31.45 0.60 -26.34
N ARG A 434 -30.57 0.79 -27.32
CA ARG A 434 -30.29 2.11 -27.90
C ARG A 434 -31.52 2.56 -28.71
N SER A 435 -32.21 3.58 -28.23
CA SER A 435 -33.19 4.33 -29.04
C SER A 435 -32.43 5.27 -29.99
N ARG A 436 -32.38 4.89 -31.27
CA ARG A 436 -32.39 5.83 -32.40
C ARG A 436 -33.81 5.81 -32.96
N LEU A 437 -34.39 6.99 -33.17
CA LEU A 437 -35.45 7.39 -34.12
C LEU A 437 -35.89 8.80 -33.67
N GLY A 438 -36.04 9.81 -34.50
CA GLY A 438 -35.96 9.87 -35.95
C GLY A 438 -36.03 11.33 -36.43
N GLN A 439 -35.58 11.53 -37.67
CA GLN A 439 -35.97 12.66 -38.51
C GLN A 439 -37.45 12.53 -38.94
N ASN A 440 -37.99 13.67 -39.40
CA ASN A 440 -39.25 14.00 -40.08
C ASN A 440 -40.05 14.98 -39.20
N GLY A 441 -40.46 16.17 -39.61
CA GLY A 441 -40.63 16.81 -40.92
C GLY A 441 -41.88 17.68 -40.83
N THR A 442 -41.89 18.85 -41.50
CA THR A 442 -43.04 19.72 -41.83
C THR A 442 -43.91 20.29 -40.70
N MET A 443 -43.79 21.60 -40.44
CA MET A 443 -44.66 22.64 -41.02
C MET A 443 -43.97 24.00 -40.93
#